data_AF-A0A660MUL7-F1
#
_entry.id   AF-A0A660MUL7-F1
#
_cell.length_a   1.000
_cell.length_b   1.000
_cell.length_c   1.000
_cell.angle_alpha   90.00
_cell.angle_beta   90.00
_cell.angle_gamma   90.00
#
_symmetry.space_group_name_H-M   'P 1'
#
loop_
_entity.id
_entity.type
_entity.pdbx_description
1 polymer ?
#
loop_
_entity_poly.entity_id
_entity_poly.type
_entity_poly.pdbx_seq_one_letter_code
_entity_poly.pdbx_strand_id
1 'polypeptide(L)'
;MVILLNEYFKDLEKNSKKIKDLEEFLKKNLKEASQNNWQDGLLTKINSQITDVNKNIKLAMKTNLELIDLLKNSEYDKIFDYGRYNSWLKNRIISPIKGIIEMLQENIFRISQEIKNSEETMQNASDEKLKQNIKVAKSRLEMRKKEIEKHIIIMKSYLEKLEK
;
A
#
# COMPACT_ATOMS: atom_id res chain seq x y z
N MET A 1 25.97 11.93 19.55
CA MET A 1 24.51 12.20 19.55
C MET A 1 24.06 12.89 18.26
N VAL A 2 24.59 14.06 17.90
CA VAL A 2 24.24 14.77 16.63
C VAL A 2 24.43 13.90 15.38
N ILE A 3 25.54 13.16 15.29
CA ILE A 3 25.80 12.25 14.16
C ILE A 3 24.69 11.18 14.06
N LEU A 4 24.27 10.62 15.19
CA LEU A 4 23.23 9.59 15.24
C LEU A 4 21.85 10.15 14.86
N LEU A 5 21.50 11.35 15.35
CA LEU A 5 20.28 12.04 14.94
C LEU A 5 20.24 12.28 13.42
N ASN A 6 21.36 12.74 12.84
CA ASN A 6 21.47 12.95 11.40
C ASN A 6 21.30 11.65 10.60
N GLU A 7 21.87 10.53 11.05
CA GLU A 7 21.67 9.24 10.39
C GLU A 7 20.20 8.79 10.45
N TYR A 8 19.51 8.99 11.57
CA TYR A 8 18.08 8.71 11.67
C TYR A 8 17.23 9.54 10.70
N PHE A 9 17.50 10.84 10.57
CA PHE A 9 16.81 11.67 9.58
C PHE A 9 17.08 11.23 8.14
N LYS A 10 18.33 10.89 7.80
CA LYS A 10 18.69 10.38 6.47
C LYS A 10 17.96 9.07 6.16
N ASP A 11 17.88 8.16 7.11
CA ASP A 11 17.18 6.89 6.93
C ASP A 11 15.67 7.09 6.77
N LEU A 12 15.06 7.99 7.56
CA LEU A 12 13.66 8.37 7.37
C LEU A 12 13.41 8.97 5.99
N GLU A 13 14.27 9.89 5.55
CA GLU A 13 14.16 10.52 4.24
C GLU A 13 14.27 9.48 3.12
N LYS A 14 15.28 8.61 3.18
CA LYS A 14 15.49 7.51 2.23
C LYS A 14 14.28 6.58 2.15
N ASN A 15 13.74 6.15 3.28
CA ASN A 15 12.59 5.25 3.30
C ASN A 15 11.31 5.96 2.83
N SER A 16 11.09 7.21 3.24
CA SER A 16 9.93 7.99 2.78
C SER A 16 9.93 8.22 1.27
N LYS A 17 11.11 8.51 0.68
CA LYS A 17 11.26 8.63 -0.77
C LYS A 17 10.91 7.32 -1.47
N LYS A 18 11.42 6.18 -0.98
CA LYS A 18 11.09 4.87 -1.55
C LYS A 18 9.59 4.56 -1.48
N ILE A 19 8.92 4.90 -0.38
CA ILE A 19 7.47 4.73 -0.25
C ILE A 19 6.74 5.53 -1.34
N LYS A 20 7.13 6.79 -1.53
CA LYS A 20 6.55 7.67 -2.56
C LYS A 20 6.81 7.17 -3.99
N ASP A 21 8.04 6.76 -4.30
CA ASP A 21 8.38 6.23 -5.62
C ASP A 21 7.57 4.95 -5.91
N LEU A 22 7.42 4.06 -4.91
CA LEU A 22 6.62 2.84 -5.02
C LEU A 22 5.12 3.13 -5.13
N GLU A 23 4.60 4.17 -4.48
CA GLU A 23 3.22 4.64 -4.66
C GLU A 23 2.95 5.00 -6.13
N GLU A 24 3.84 5.78 -6.76
CA GLU A 24 3.69 6.15 -8.16
C GLU A 24 3.71 4.93 -9.11
N PHE A 25 4.60 3.96 -8.84
CA PHE A 25 4.63 2.73 -9.61
C PHE A 25 3.40 1.84 -9.40
N LEU A 26 2.91 1.74 -8.16
CA LEU A 26 1.68 1.03 -7.84
C LEU A 26 0.48 1.67 -8.53
N LYS A 27 0.40 3.00 -8.52
CA LYS A 27 -0.64 3.75 -9.23
C LYS A 27 -0.71 3.40 -10.71
N LYS A 28 0.45 3.30 -11.37
CA LYS A 28 0.53 2.89 -12.78
C LYS A 28 0.00 1.47 -12.99
N ASN A 29 0.51 0.49 -12.23
CA ASN A 29 0.14 -0.91 -12.41
C ASN A 29 -1.33 -1.20 -12.01
N LEU A 30 -1.82 -0.56 -10.96
CA LEU A 30 -3.22 -0.65 -10.53
C LEU A 30 -4.16 0.00 -11.54
N LYS A 31 -3.73 1.06 -12.23
CA LYS A 31 -4.49 1.65 -13.34
C LYS A 31 -4.56 0.69 -14.53
N GLU A 32 -3.47 0.03 -14.91
CA GLU A 32 -3.45 -1.00 -15.95
C GLU A 32 -4.39 -2.17 -15.60
N ALA A 33 -4.30 -2.68 -14.37
CA ALA A 33 -5.20 -3.71 -13.84
C ALA A 33 -6.68 -3.29 -13.91
N SER A 34 -6.94 -2.02 -13.60
CA SER A 34 -8.29 -1.45 -13.56
C SER A 34 -8.97 -1.31 -14.94
N GLN A 35 -8.20 -1.43 -16.02
CA GLN A 35 -8.67 -1.42 -17.41
C GLN A 35 -8.91 -2.86 -17.93
N ASN A 36 -9.01 -3.84 -17.02
CA ASN A 36 -9.09 -5.27 -17.31
C ASN A 36 -7.88 -5.84 -18.08
N ASN A 37 -6.77 -5.09 -18.15
CA ASN A 37 -5.51 -5.55 -18.74
C ASN A 37 -4.69 -6.33 -17.71
N TRP A 38 -5.25 -7.44 -17.24
CA TRP A 38 -4.55 -8.38 -16.37
C TRP A 38 -3.60 -9.26 -17.16
N GLN A 39 -2.56 -8.65 -17.72
CA GLN A 39 -1.48 -9.35 -18.38
C GLN A 39 -0.77 -10.29 -17.39
N ASP A 40 -0.17 -11.35 -17.93
CA ASP A 40 0.58 -12.32 -17.13
C ASP A 40 1.67 -11.63 -16.30
N GLY A 41 1.72 -11.97 -15.02
CA GLY A 41 2.69 -11.40 -14.07
C GLY A 41 2.31 -10.05 -13.43
N LEU A 42 1.24 -9.37 -13.86
CA LEU A 42 0.85 -8.08 -13.28
C LEU A 42 0.53 -8.18 -11.78
N LEU A 43 -0.20 -9.24 -11.37
CA LEU A 43 -0.48 -9.50 -9.95
C LEU A 43 0.80 -9.72 -9.15
N THR A 44 1.74 -10.51 -9.69
CA THR A 44 3.03 -10.76 -9.06
C THR A 44 3.82 -9.45 -8.86
N LYS A 45 3.80 -8.57 -9.87
CA LYS A 45 4.45 -7.26 -9.82
C LYS A 45 3.82 -6.36 -8.76
N ILE A 46 2.49 -6.28 -8.72
CA ILE A 46 1.76 -5.52 -7.69
C ILE A 46 2.09 -6.05 -6.29
N ASN A 47 2.05 -7.37 -6.10
CA ASN A 47 2.36 -8.01 -4.82
C ASN A 47 3.80 -7.75 -4.35
N SER A 48 4.77 -7.81 -5.27
CA SER A 48 6.17 -7.47 -4.98
C SER A 48 6.30 -6.03 -4.51
N GLN A 49 5.70 -5.10 -5.26
CA GLN A 49 5.75 -3.67 -4.93
C GLN A 49 5.09 -3.36 -3.60
N ILE A 50 3.94 -3.97 -3.30
CA ILE A 50 3.30 -3.83 -2.00
C ILE A 50 4.19 -4.38 -0.88
N THR A 51 4.86 -5.51 -1.11
CA THR A 51 5.81 -6.07 -0.13
C THR A 51 6.96 -5.10 0.14
N ASP A 52 7.48 -4.45 -0.91
CA ASP A 52 8.52 -3.43 -0.78
C ASP A 52 8.01 -2.18 -0.04
N VAL A 53 6.80 -1.72 -0.33
CA VAL A 53 6.15 -0.63 0.42
C VAL A 53 6.07 -0.99 1.90
N ASN A 54 5.53 -2.16 2.21
CA ASN A 54 5.39 -2.64 3.59
C ASN A 54 6.74 -2.70 4.31
N LYS A 55 7.80 -3.14 3.63
CA LYS A 55 9.17 -3.16 4.18
C LYS A 55 9.65 -1.75 4.52
N ASN A 56 9.52 -0.80 3.60
CA ASN A 56 9.99 0.57 3.82
C ASN A 56 9.16 1.30 4.89
N ILE A 57 7.85 1.03 5.00
CA ILE A 57 7.01 1.55 6.08
C ILE A 57 7.49 1.03 7.44
N LYS A 58 7.70 -0.28 7.59
CA LYS A 58 8.20 -0.87 8.84
C LYS A 58 9.54 -0.26 9.27
N LEU A 59 10.45 -0.08 8.32
CA LEU A 59 11.73 0.56 8.59
C LEU A 59 11.54 2.00 9.06
N ALA A 60 10.77 2.80 8.33
CA ALA A 60 10.55 4.19 8.69
C ALA A 60 9.83 4.35 10.05
N MET A 61 8.88 3.48 10.37
CA MET A 61 8.24 3.44 11.69
C MET A 61 9.23 3.17 12.81
N LYS A 62 10.09 2.16 12.64
CA LYS A 62 11.14 1.84 13.62
C LYS A 62 12.10 3.01 13.82
N THR A 63 12.62 3.56 12.71
CA THR A 63 13.52 4.71 12.71
C THR A 63 12.87 5.93 13.37
N ASN A 64 11.58 6.18 13.13
CA ASN A 64 10.83 7.26 13.76
C ASN A 64 10.73 7.09 15.29
N LEU A 65 10.40 5.90 15.76
CA LEU A 65 10.29 5.63 17.20
C LEU A 65 11.63 5.83 17.92
N GLU A 66 12.71 5.29 17.34
CA GLU A 66 14.07 5.45 17.89
C GLU A 66 14.53 6.92 17.88
N LEU A 67 14.23 7.65 16.81
CA LEU A 67 14.53 9.08 16.73
C LEU A 67 13.79 9.89 17.79
N ILE A 68 12.49 9.65 17.98
CA ILE A 68 11.69 10.36 18.99
C ILE A 68 12.18 10.05 20.39
N ASP A 69 12.50 8.79 20.70
CA ASP A 69 13.05 8.41 21.99
C ASP A 69 14.39 9.11 22.25
N LEU A 70 15.29 9.11 21.25
CA LEU A 70 16.57 9.79 21.35
C LEU A 70 16.43 11.31 21.55
N LEU A 71 15.49 11.95 20.84
CA LEU A 71 15.22 13.38 20.98
C LEU A 71 14.72 13.72 22.38
N LYS A 72 13.71 12.99 22.88
CA LYS A 72 13.12 13.19 24.21
C LYS A 72 14.11 12.98 25.35
N ASN A 73 15.08 12.08 25.15
CA ASN A 73 16.13 11.78 26.13
C ASN A 73 17.39 12.65 25.95
N SER A 74 17.32 13.73 25.16
CA SER A 74 18.45 14.60 24.86
C SER A 74 18.21 16.06 25.23
N GLU A 75 19.27 16.87 25.21
CA GLU A 75 19.18 18.32 25.34
C GLU A 75 18.33 18.99 24.23
N TYR A 76 18.12 18.29 23.11
CA TYR A 76 17.37 18.80 21.96
C TYR A 76 15.86 18.79 22.18
N ASP A 77 15.33 18.05 23.17
CA ASP A 77 13.88 17.90 23.40
C ASP A 77 13.14 19.25 23.46
N LYS A 78 13.72 20.22 24.17
CA LYS A 78 13.09 21.53 24.39
C LYS A 78 13.15 22.47 23.19
N ILE A 79 14.05 22.23 22.25
CA ILE A 79 14.27 23.09 21.07
C ILE A 79 13.81 22.42 19.77
N PHE A 80 13.46 21.14 19.82
CA PHE A 80 12.99 20.41 18.66
C PHE A 80 11.54 20.75 18.33
N ASP A 81 11.30 21.16 17.08
CA ASP A 81 9.96 21.45 16.60
C ASP A 81 9.23 20.15 16.20
N TYR A 82 8.65 19.49 17.20
CA TYR A 82 7.83 18.29 17.00
C TYR A 82 6.61 18.56 16.10
N GLY A 83 6.07 19.79 16.08
CA GLY A 83 4.93 20.14 15.22
C GLY A 83 5.30 20.09 13.74
N ARG A 84 6.43 20.70 13.39
CA ARG A 84 6.98 20.64 12.02
C ARG A 84 7.41 19.22 11.65
N TYR A 85 8.03 18.49 12.56
CA TYR A 85 8.40 17.10 12.33
C TYR A 85 7.19 16.20 12.07
N ASN A 86 6.15 16.29 12.91
CA ASN A 86 4.92 15.51 12.73
C ASN A 86 4.21 15.85 11.42
N SER A 87 4.25 17.13 11.00
CA SER A 87 3.72 17.55 9.70
C SER A 87 4.52 16.95 8.54
N TRP A 88 5.85 16.90 8.65
CA TRP A 88 6.71 16.24 7.67
C TRP A 88 6.41 14.73 7.59
N LEU A 89 6.31 14.04 8.73
CA LEU A 89 6.00 12.61 8.82
C LEU A 89 4.64 12.30 8.18
N LYS A 90 3.63 13.14 8.45
CA LYS A 90 2.30 13.03 7.84
C LYS A 90 2.37 13.10 6.32
N ASN A 91 3.06 14.10 5.79
CA ASN A 91 3.13 14.32 4.35
C ASN A 91 3.99 13.28 3.62
N ARG A 92 5.04 12.77 4.25
CA ARG A 92 6.05 11.92 3.60
C ARG A 92 5.83 10.43 3.79
N ILE A 93 5.08 10.03 4.82
CA ILE A 93 4.85 8.62 5.14
C ILE A 93 3.36 8.31 5.18
N ILE A 94 2.59 9.02 6.02
CA ILE A 94 1.16 8.71 6.22
C ILE A 94 0.35 8.95 4.94
N SER A 95 0.53 10.09 4.27
CA SER A 95 -0.23 10.43 3.06
C SER A 95 -0.01 9.44 1.92
N PRO A 96 1.22 9.03 1.56
CA PRO A 96 1.44 7.97 0.58
C PRO A 96 0.76 6.64 0.93
N ILE A 97 0.78 6.23 2.21
CA ILE A 97 0.11 5.00 2.65
C ILE A 97 -1.40 5.09 2.41
N LYS A 98 -2.01 6.24 2.74
CA LYS A 98 -3.44 6.49 2.48
C LYS A 98 -3.76 6.42 0.98
N GLY A 99 -2.96 7.08 0.14
CA GLY A 99 -3.10 7.03 -1.31
C GLY A 99 -3.03 5.61 -1.87
N ILE A 100 -2.11 4.78 -1.38
CA ILE A 100 -2.03 3.37 -1.77
C ILE A 100 -3.28 2.61 -1.35
N ILE A 101 -3.75 2.76 -0.11
CA ILE A 101 -4.97 2.10 0.38
C ILE A 101 -6.17 2.46 -0.48
N GLU A 102 -6.37 3.75 -0.79
CA GLU A 102 -7.47 4.23 -1.63
C GLU A 102 -7.44 3.56 -3.02
N MET A 103 -6.27 3.52 -3.67
CA MET A 103 -6.11 2.87 -4.97
C MET A 103 -6.38 1.36 -4.94
N LEU A 104 -5.99 0.68 -3.86
CA LEU A 104 -6.27 -0.75 -3.67
C LEU A 104 -7.77 -0.99 -3.43
N GLN A 105 -8.45 -0.12 -2.69
CA GLN A 105 -9.90 -0.18 -2.46
C GLN A 105 -10.69 0.03 -3.75
N GLU A 106 -10.29 1.02 -4.58
CA GLU A 106 -10.88 1.21 -5.90
C GLU A 106 -10.74 -0.04 -6.78
N ASN A 107 -9.58 -0.71 -6.73
CA ASN A 107 -9.36 -1.94 -7.47
C ASN A 107 -10.25 -3.09 -6.97
N ILE A 108 -10.41 -3.26 -5.65
CA ILE A 108 -11.34 -4.24 -5.08
C ILE A 108 -12.77 -3.97 -5.54
N PHE A 109 -13.20 -2.71 -5.55
CA PHE A 109 -14.53 -2.33 -6.00
C PHE A 109 -14.77 -2.78 -7.45
N ARG A 110 -13.82 -2.49 -8.35
CA ARG A 110 -13.90 -2.89 -9.76
C ARG A 110 -13.89 -4.41 -9.95
N ILE A 111 -13.00 -5.11 -9.25
CA ILE A 111 -12.98 -6.58 -9.27
C ILE A 111 -14.33 -7.15 -8.80
N SER A 112 -14.95 -6.53 -7.80
CA SER A 112 -16.26 -6.97 -7.29
C SER A 112 -17.38 -6.74 -8.32
N GLN A 113 -17.35 -5.63 -9.06
CA GLN A 113 -18.28 -5.41 -10.17
C GLN A 113 -18.08 -6.44 -11.29
N GLU A 114 -16.84 -6.75 -11.64
CA GLU A 114 -16.54 -7.73 -12.69
C GLU A 114 -16.96 -9.16 -12.30
N ILE A 115 -16.78 -9.54 -11.04
CA ILE A 115 -17.30 -10.82 -10.50
C ILE A 115 -18.83 -10.87 -10.65
N LYS A 116 -19.52 -9.79 -10.31
CA LYS A 116 -20.99 -9.70 -10.44
C LYS A 116 -21.43 -9.81 -11.90
N ASN A 117 -20.80 -9.07 -12.80
CA ASN A 117 -21.08 -9.14 -14.24
C ASN A 117 -20.83 -10.55 -14.82
N SER A 118 -19.77 -11.21 -14.33
CA SER A 118 -19.45 -12.59 -14.69
C SER A 118 -20.54 -13.56 -14.23
N GLU A 119 -21.11 -13.37 -13.04
CA GLU A 119 -22.23 -14.18 -12.54
C GLU A 119 -23.49 -14.01 -13.39
N GLU A 120 -23.86 -12.76 -13.72
CA GLU A 120 -25.01 -12.45 -14.57
C GLU A 120 -24.84 -13.05 -15.98
N THR A 121 -23.64 -12.92 -16.57
CA THR A 121 -23.32 -13.52 -17.88
C THR A 121 -23.40 -15.04 -17.84
N MET A 122 -22.90 -15.67 -16.78
CA MET A 122 -22.93 -17.12 -16.60
C MET A 122 -24.38 -17.66 -16.44
N GLN A 123 -25.25 -16.92 -15.75
CA GLN A 123 -26.67 -17.28 -15.59
C GLN A 123 -27.42 -17.23 -16.93
N ASN A 124 -27.09 -16.26 -17.78
CA ASN A 124 -27.74 -16.05 -19.08
C ASN A 124 -27.12 -16.89 -20.21
N ALA A 125 -25.94 -17.47 -20.00
CA ALA A 125 -25.28 -18.32 -20.99
C ALA A 125 -26.02 -19.66 -21.16
N SER A 126 -26.21 -20.09 -22.41
CA SER A 126 -26.71 -21.43 -22.73
C SER A 126 -25.60 -22.47 -22.93
N ASP A 127 -24.40 -22.02 -23.32
CA ASP A 127 -23.24 -22.87 -23.56
C ASP A 127 -22.52 -23.23 -22.25
N GLU A 128 -22.46 -24.53 -21.94
CA GLU A 128 -21.80 -25.06 -20.74
C GLU A 128 -20.28 -24.84 -20.75
N LYS A 129 -19.64 -24.88 -21.93
CA LYS A 129 -18.21 -24.58 -22.06
C LYS A 129 -17.92 -23.12 -21.75
N LEU A 130 -18.80 -22.22 -22.20
CA LEU A 130 -18.72 -20.80 -21.85
C LEU A 130 -18.89 -20.58 -20.35
N LYS A 131 -19.88 -21.22 -19.71
CA LYS A 131 -20.06 -21.16 -18.25
C LYS A 131 -18.82 -21.60 -17.49
N GLN A 132 -18.22 -22.72 -17.90
CA GLN A 132 -17.01 -23.23 -17.26
C GLN A 132 -15.83 -22.25 -17.39
N ASN A 133 -15.66 -21.62 -18.56
CA ASN A 133 -14.62 -20.60 -18.75
C ASN A 133 -14.85 -19.37 -17.85
N ILE A 134 -16.09 -18.88 -17.78
CA ILE A 134 -16.47 -17.76 -16.91
C ILE A 134 -16.21 -18.11 -15.44
N LYS A 135 -16.56 -19.32 -15.01
CA LYS A 135 -16.32 -19.80 -13.64
C LYS A 135 -14.83 -19.77 -13.29
N VAL A 136 -13.94 -20.23 -14.18
CA VAL A 136 -12.49 -20.19 -13.96
C VAL A 136 -11.99 -18.74 -13.88
N ALA A 137 -12.45 -17.85 -14.76
CA ALA A 137 -12.06 -16.44 -14.75
C ALA A 137 -12.51 -15.75 -13.44
N LYS A 138 -13.74 -16.00 -13.00
CA LYS A 138 -14.28 -15.51 -11.73
C LYS A 138 -13.44 -15.97 -10.53
N SER A 139 -13.10 -17.25 -10.44
CA SER A 139 -12.26 -17.76 -9.33
C SER A 139 -10.89 -17.06 -9.27
N ARG A 140 -10.31 -16.69 -10.43
CA ARG A 140 -9.06 -15.91 -10.48
C ARG A 140 -9.26 -14.48 -9.95
N LEU A 141 -10.38 -13.85 -10.29
CA LEU A 141 -10.74 -12.52 -9.77
C LEU A 141 -10.95 -12.53 -8.25
N GLU A 142 -11.64 -13.54 -7.72
CA GLU A 142 -11.84 -13.71 -6.27
C GLU A 142 -10.52 -13.88 -5.53
N MET A 143 -9.59 -14.67 -6.07
CA MET A 143 -8.26 -14.84 -5.50
C MET A 143 -7.49 -13.52 -5.47
N ARG A 144 -7.51 -12.75 -6.57
CA ARG A 144 -6.90 -11.42 -6.64
C ARG A 144 -7.47 -10.46 -5.61
N LYS A 145 -8.80 -10.43 -5.47
CA LYS A 145 -9.50 -9.61 -4.47
C LYS A 145 -9.00 -9.92 -3.05
N LYS A 146 -8.96 -11.20 -2.68
CA LYS A 146 -8.49 -11.64 -1.34
C LYS A 146 -7.05 -11.23 -1.07
N GLU A 147 -6.17 -11.33 -2.06
CA GLU A 147 -4.78 -10.90 -1.90
C GLU A 147 -4.66 -9.38 -1.68
N ILE A 148 -5.41 -8.58 -2.44
CA ILE A 148 -5.42 -7.12 -2.27
C ILE A 148 -6.02 -6.72 -0.90
N GLU A 149 -7.07 -7.40 -0.44
CA GLU A 149 -7.69 -7.17 0.87
C GLU A 149 -6.70 -7.37 2.03
N LYS A 150 -5.89 -8.45 1.98
CA LYS A 150 -4.83 -8.69 2.98
C LYS A 150 -3.85 -7.53 3.08
N HIS A 151 -3.43 -6.99 1.93
CA HIS A 151 -2.50 -5.87 1.88
C HIS A 151 -3.08 -4.60 2.50
N ILE A 152 -4.36 -4.30 2.23
CA ILE A 152 -5.04 -3.16 2.83
C ILE A 152 -5.08 -3.27 4.35
N ILE A 153 -5.40 -4.46 4.89
CA ILE A 153 -5.44 -4.71 6.34
C ILE A 153 -4.07 -4.41 6.97
N ILE A 154 -3.00 -4.90 6.35
CA ILE A 154 -1.62 -4.66 6.81
C ILE A 154 -1.31 -3.16 6.82
N MET A 155 -1.61 -2.43 5.73
CA MET A 155 -1.31 -1.01 5.63
C MET A 155 -2.12 -0.16 6.61
N LYS A 156 -3.40 -0.49 6.84
CA LYS A 156 -4.22 0.15 7.88
C LYS A 156 -3.61 0.00 9.27
N SER A 157 -3.08 -1.19 9.59
CA SER A 157 -2.39 -1.42 10.87
C SER A 157 -1.14 -0.55 11.06
N TYR A 158 -0.47 -0.12 9.97
CA TYR A 158 0.64 0.83 10.06
C TYR A 158 0.16 2.26 10.30
N LEU A 159 -0.93 2.68 9.65
CA LEU A 159 -1.54 3.99 9.89
C LEU A 159 -1.94 4.17 11.35
N GLU A 160 -2.64 3.18 11.91
CA GLU A 160 -3.05 3.19 13.33
C GLU A 160 -1.88 3.33 14.31
N LYS A 161 -0.67 2.91 13.92
CA LYS A 161 0.54 3.01 14.74
C LYS A 161 1.29 4.33 14.54
N LEU A 162 1.18 4.93 13.36
CA LEU A 162 1.83 6.19 13.00
C LEU A 162 1.01 7.42 13.42
N GLU A 163 -0.30 7.26 13.60
CA GLU A 163 -1.22 8.33 13.98
C GLU A 163 -1.47 8.42 15.50
N LYS A 164 -0.90 7.49 16.28
CA LYS A 164 -0.86 7.55 17.75
C LYS A 164 0.30 8.38 18.24
#